data_AF-A0A822JGF9-F1
#
_entry.id   AF-A0A822JGF9-F1
#
_cell.length_a   1.000
_cell.length_b   1.000
_cell.length_c   1.000
_cell.angle_alpha   90.00
_cell.angle_beta   90.00
_cell.angle_gamma   90.00
#
_symmetry.space_group_name_H-M   'P 1'
#
loop_
_entity.id
_entity.type
_entity.pdbx_description
1 polymer ?
#
loop_
_entity_poly.entity_id
_entity_poly.type
_entity_poly.pdbx_seq_one_letter_code
_entity_poly.pdbx_strand_id
1 'polypeptide(L)'
;MGKILSEEERQHLLDKLNSKMVATRFMALKSITFSINQNQIDFSRMDMEIPEFTRNLVKIIELLAKNDPQEMVKREAGVCIEIFKKRINPVTMQDLPKCTSCGENAMIISHFCTNCGVGLRGQKWVSTYKLCEKCKYPIEPGWNNCSFCGNQLIRKVETVKICQFCKKNVDPSWLMCPFCGSRLKIIAGL
;
A
#
# COMPACT_ATOMS: atom_id res chain seq x y z
N MET A 1 -24.71 9.58 -8.89
CA MET A 1 -23.31 9.38 -9.33
C MET A 1 -22.50 10.54 -8.81
N GLY A 2 -21.38 10.29 -8.14
CA GLY A 2 -20.49 11.35 -7.68
C GLY A 2 -19.88 12.11 -8.86
N LYS A 3 -19.52 13.37 -8.65
CA LYS A 3 -18.83 14.16 -9.68
C LYS A 3 -17.34 13.86 -9.71
N ILE A 4 -16.71 14.06 -10.86
CA ILE A 4 -15.25 14.22 -10.95
C ILE A 4 -14.91 15.68 -10.64
N LEU A 5 -13.83 15.89 -9.90
CA LEU A 5 -13.31 17.23 -9.64
C LEU A 5 -12.68 17.83 -10.90
N SER A 6 -12.98 19.09 -11.17
CA SER A 6 -12.26 19.92 -12.16
C SER A 6 -10.79 20.09 -11.79
N GLU A 7 -9.97 20.55 -12.73
CA GLU A 7 -8.55 20.76 -12.50
C GLU A 7 -8.28 21.78 -11.38
N GLU A 8 -9.05 22.87 -11.35
CA GLU A 8 -8.97 23.90 -10.33
C GLU A 8 -9.38 23.36 -8.96
N GLU A 9 -10.44 22.55 -8.89
CA GLU A 9 -10.87 21.92 -7.64
C GLU A 9 -9.83 20.93 -7.10
N ARG A 10 -9.19 20.16 -8.00
CA ARG A 10 -8.11 19.23 -7.65
C ARG A 10 -6.91 20.01 -7.08
N GLN A 11 -6.45 21.05 -7.77
CA GLN A 11 -5.32 21.85 -7.32
C GLN A 11 -5.61 22.50 -5.96
N HIS A 12 -6.78 23.12 -5.82
CA HIS A 12 -7.21 23.75 -4.59
C HIS A 12 -7.31 22.76 -3.40
N LEU A 13 -7.72 21.52 -3.65
CA LEU A 13 -7.71 20.48 -2.61
C LEU A 13 -6.29 20.15 -2.14
N LEU A 14 -5.35 19.99 -3.07
CA LEU A 14 -3.94 19.74 -2.75
C LEU A 14 -3.32 20.90 -1.98
N ASP A 15 -3.63 22.14 -2.36
CA ASP A 15 -3.14 23.35 -1.68
C ASP A 15 -3.66 23.42 -0.24
N LYS A 16 -4.94 23.08 -0.02
CA LYS A 16 -5.53 23.04 1.32
C LYS A 16 -4.86 22.00 2.22
N LEU A 17 -4.52 20.83 1.70
CA LEU A 17 -3.80 19.80 2.45
C LEU A 17 -2.36 20.21 2.80
N ASN A 18 -1.72 21.03 1.95
CA ASN A 18 -0.37 21.56 2.21
C ASN A 18 -0.36 22.91 2.95
N SER A 19 -1.53 23.44 3.31
CA SER A 19 -1.65 24.74 3.98
C SER A 19 -0.87 24.76 5.29
N LYS A 20 -0.23 25.89 5.62
CA LYS A 20 0.41 26.10 6.92
C LYS A 20 -0.60 26.13 8.08
N MET A 21 -1.86 26.44 7.78
CA MET A 21 -2.93 26.53 8.78
C MET A 21 -3.47 25.15 9.16
N VAL A 22 -3.37 24.82 10.44
CA VAL A 22 -3.83 23.53 11.00
C VAL A 22 -5.30 23.24 10.68
N ALA A 23 -6.17 24.23 10.88
CA ALA A 23 -7.59 24.11 10.62
C ALA A 23 -7.90 23.80 9.15
N THR A 24 -7.16 24.41 8.21
CA THR A 24 -7.35 24.18 6.78
C THR A 24 -7.03 22.75 6.38
N ARG A 25 -5.89 22.21 6.85
CA ARG A 25 -5.51 20.81 6.57
C ARG A 25 -6.51 19.84 7.18
N PHE A 26 -6.90 20.07 8.43
CA PHE A 26 -7.89 19.25 9.13
C PHE A 26 -9.24 19.23 8.41
N MET A 27 -9.74 20.40 8.01
CA MET A 27 -11.02 20.50 7.30
C MET A 27 -10.96 19.92 5.88
N ALA A 28 -9.80 19.97 5.21
CA ALA A 28 -9.60 19.31 3.93
C ALA A 28 -9.72 17.78 4.07
N LEU A 29 -9.07 17.19 5.07
CA LEU A 29 -9.17 15.75 5.36
C LEU A 29 -10.61 15.34 5.68
N LYS A 30 -11.31 16.12 6.53
CA LYS A 30 -12.73 15.91 6.83
C LYS A 30 -13.60 15.99 5.58
N SER A 31 -13.35 16.98 4.71
CA SER A 31 -14.08 17.16 3.45
C SER A 31 -13.90 15.97 2.51
N ILE A 32 -12.68 15.43 2.39
CA ILE A 32 -12.41 14.22 1.60
C ILE A 32 -13.20 13.03 2.16
N THR A 33 -13.06 12.75 3.45
CA THR A 33 -13.76 11.65 4.13
C THR A 33 -15.28 11.76 3.99
N PHE A 34 -15.82 12.96 4.19
CA PHE A 34 -17.24 13.23 4.03
C PHE A 34 -17.70 13.00 2.59
N SER A 35 -16.94 13.50 1.60
CA SER A 35 -17.29 13.37 0.18
C SER A 35 -17.31 11.91 -0.27
N ILE A 36 -16.40 11.08 0.26
CA ILE A 36 -16.38 9.64 0.02
C ILE A 36 -17.61 8.97 0.62
N ASN A 37 -17.94 9.27 1.88
CA ASN A 37 -19.06 8.64 2.58
C ASN A 37 -20.41 9.02 1.98
N GLN A 38 -20.53 10.25 1.48
CA GLN A 38 -21.74 10.76 0.82
C GLN A 38 -21.78 10.52 -0.69
N ASN A 39 -20.78 9.81 -1.25
CA ASN A 39 -20.63 9.60 -2.70
C ASN A 39 -20.75 10.90 -3.53
N GLN A 40 -20.32 12.04 -2.98
CA GLN A 40 -20.35 13.33 -3.68
C GLN A 40 -19.28 13.42 -4.74
N ILE A 41 -18.10 12.84 -4.47
CA ILE A 41 -16.95 12.81 -5.36
C ILE A 41 -16.63 11.36 -5.70
N ASP A 42 -16.49 11.06 -7.00
CA ASP A 42 -16.16 9.72 -7.47
C ASP A 42 -14.64 9.55 -7.62
N PHE A 43 -13.99 9.28 -6.49
CA PHE A 43 -12.54 9.06 -6.46
C PHE A 43 -12.10 7.78 -7.18
N SER A 44 -12.96 6.76 -7.26
CA SER A 44 -12.67 5.53 -8.01
C SER A 44 -12.57 5.83 -9.50
N ARG A 45 -13.51 6.63 -10.03
CA ARG A 45 -13.46 7.04 -11.43
C ARG A 45 -12.28 7.97 -11.73
N MET A 46 -11.97 8.91 -10.82
CA MET A 46 -10.76 9.72 -10.94
C MET A 46 -9.47 8.90 -10.87
N ASP A 47 -9.44 7.81 -10.11
CA ASP A 47 -8.28 6.92 -10.07
C ASP A 47 -8.02 6.23 -11.41
N MET A 48 -9.08 5.95 -12.18
CA MET A 48 -8.96 5.38 -13.52
C MET A 48 -8.59 6.43 -14.56
N GLU A 49 -9.24 7.59 -14.54
CA GLU A 49 -9.07 8.63 -15.55
C GLU A 49 -7.83 9.51 -15.31
N ILE A 50 -7.46 9.74 -14.06
CA ILE A 50 -6.44 10.71 -13.62
C ILE A 50 -5.63 10.15 -12.43
N PRO A 51 -4.97 8.99 -12.60
CA PRO A 51 -4.29 8.30 -11.51
C PRO A 51 -3.16 9.11 -10.87
N GLU A 52 -2.55 10.07 -11.57
CA GLU A 52 -1.54 10.98 -11.01
C GLU A 52 -2.09 11.79 -9.83
N PHE A 53 -3.34 12.24 -9.94
CA PHE A 53 -3.96 13.05 -8.90
C PHE A 53 -4.24 12.23 -7.64
N THR A 54 -4.86 11.06 -7.79
CA THR A 54 -5.17 10.18 -6.65
C THR A 54 -3.91 9.69 -5.96
N ARG A 55 -2.83 9.40 -6.71
CA ARG A 55 -1.50 9.11 -6.15
C ARG A 55 -0.94 10.25 -5.32
N ASN A 56 -0.97 11.47 -5.85
CA ASN A 56 -0.49 12.64 -5.11
C ASN A 56 -1.32 12.84 -3.83
N LEU A 57 -2.63 12.63 -3.90
CA LEU A 57 -3.50 12.72 -2.74
C LEU A 57 -3.14 11.69 -1.67
N VAL A 58 -2.92 10.42 -2.05
CA VAL A 58 -2.41 9.37 -1.14
C VAL A 58 -1.12 9.82 -0.46
N LYS A 59 -0.11 10.23 -1.24
CA LYS A 59 1.22 10.60 -0.73
C LYS A 59 1.13 11.74 0.29
N ILE A 60 0.34 12.78 -0.01
CA ILE A 60 0.18 13.92 0.89
C ILE A 60 -0.52 13.50 2.18
N ILE A 61 -1.60 12.72 2.09
CA ILE A 61 -2.34 12.29 3.29
C ILE A 61 -1.45 11.37 4.16
N GLU A 62 -0.69 10.45 3.58
CA GLU A 62 0.26 9.60 4.31
C GLU A 62 1.38 10.43 4.97
N LEU A 63 1.88 11.45 4.28
CA LEU A 63 2.87 12.37 4.85
C LEU A 63 2.31 13.12 6.05
N LEU A 64 1.06 13.62 5.96
CA LEU A 64 0.38 14.28 7.07
C LEU A 64 0.15 13.31 8.24
N ALA A 65 -0.28 12.08 7.96
CA ALA A 65 -0.49 11.05 8.98
C ALA A 65 0.79 10.73 9.76
N LYS A 66 1.95 10.78 9.09
CA LYS A 66 3.25 10.46 9.69
C LYS A 66 3.91 11.67 10.37
N ASN A 67 3.90 12.82 9.71
CA ASN A 67 4.82 13.93 9.99
C ASN A 67 4.15 15.25 10.40
N ASP A 68 2.82 15.37 10.37
CA ASP A 68 2.19 16.66 10.76
C ASP A 68 2.53 17.02 12.22
N PRO A 69 2.87 18.27 12.55
CA PRO A 69 3.20 18.63 13.94
C PRO A 69 2.02 18.47 14.91
N GLN A 70 0.78 18.41 14.42
CA GLN A 70 -0.42 18.36 15.25
C GLN A 70 -1.04 16.97 15.26
N GLU A 71 -1.13 16.35 16.44
CA GLU A 71 -1.64 14.99 16.57
C GLU A 71 -3.10 14.81 16.11
N MET A 72 -3.93 15.84 16.27
CA MET A 72 -5.30 15.81 15.73
C MET A 72 -5.32 15.65 14.20
N VAL A 73 -4.37 16.27 13.49
CA VAL A 73 -4.25 16.18 12.04
C VAL A 73 -3.71 14.81 11.64
N LYS A 74 -2.70 14.28 12.34
CA LYS A 74 -2.19 12.93 12.10
C LYS A 74 -3.29 11.87 12.20
N ARG A 75 -4.08 11.93 13.28
CA ARG A 75 -5.20 10.99 13.51
C ARG A 75 -6.25 11.09 12.41
N GLU A 76 -6.64 12.31 12.05
CA GLU A 76 -7.62 12.51 10.99
C GLU A 76 -7.09 12.05 9.63
N ALA A 77 -5.81 12.30 9.33
CA ALA A 77 -5.16 11.83 8.11
C ALA A 77 -5.09 10.30 8.07
N GLY A 78 -4.82 9.64 9.20
CA GLY A 78 -4.88 8.19 9.33
C GLY A 78 -6.27 7.61 9.04
N VAL A 79 -7.33 8.21 9.58
CA VAL A 79 -8.71 7.81 9.26
C VAL A 79 -9.04 8.05 7.78
N CYS A 80 -8.65 9.22 7.27
CA CYS A 80 -8.89 9.63 5.89
C CYS A 80 -8.23 8.66 4.90
N ILE A 81 -6.96 8.30 5.12
CA ILE A 81 -6.24 7.41 4.19
C ILE A 81 -6.84 6.00 4.19
N GLU A 82 -7.22 5.46 5.34
CA GLU A 82 -7.84 4.13 5.43
C GLU A 82 -9.17 4.05 4.68
N ILE A 83 -9.95 5.13 4.70
CA ILE A 83 -11.20 5.24 3.94
C ILE A 83 -10.91 5.44 2.46
N PHE A 84 -9.95 6.32 2.13
CA PHE A 84 -9.60 6.65 0.75
C PHE A 84 -9.05 5.45 -0.01
N LYS A 85 -8.16 4.67 0.62
CA LYS A 85 -7.56 3.46 0.03
C LYS A 85 -8.58 2.40 -0.37
N LYS A 86 -9.75 2.36 0.27
CA LYS A 86 -10.85 1.44 -0.09
C LYS A 86 -11.62 1.87 -1.35
N ARG A 87 -11.33 3.06 -1.89
CA ARG A 87 -12.01 3.62 -3.07
C ARG A 87 -11.13 3.67 -4.32
N ILE A 88 -9.83 3.53 -4.18
CA ILE A 88 -8.86 3.60 -5.28
C ILE A 88 -8.23 2.24 -5.52
N ASN A 89 -7.70 2.01 -6.72
CA ASN A 89 -7.08 0.74 -7.07
C ASN A 89 -5.75 0.57 -6.30
N PRO A 90 -5.53 -0.57 -5.62
CA PRO A 90 -4.30 -0.83 -4.87
C PRO A 90 -3.03 -0.79 -5.74
N VAL A 91 -3.14 -1.06 -7.04
CA VAL A 91 -2.01 -0.95 -7.98
C VAL A 91 -1.58 0.51 -8.15
N THR A 92 -2.53 1.46 -8.08
CA THR A 92 -2.25 2.90 -8.18
C THR A 92 -1.43 3.40 -6.99
N MET A 93 -1.43 2.70 -5.85
CA MET A 93 -0.67 3.10 -4.66
C MET A 93 0.82 2.73 -4.69
N GLN A 94 1.25 1.90 -5.64
CA GLN A 94 2.66 1.55 -5.78
C GLN A 94 3.38 2.63 -6.59
N ASP A 95 4.55 3.08 -6.12
CA ASP A 95 5.49 3.82 -6.97
C ASP A 95 6.04 2.85 -8.04
N LEU A 96 5.25 2.70 -9.10
CA LEU A 96 5.66 1.94 -10.28
C LEU A 96 6.72 2.73 -11.03
N PRO A 97 7.81 2.09 -11.45
CA PRO A 97 8.80 2.75 -12.27
C PRO A 97 8.17 3.12 -13.61
N LYS A 98 8.62 4.23 -14.21
CA LYS A 98 8.19 4.59 -15.56
C LYS A 98 9.06 3.92 -16.61
N CYS A 99 8.43 3.47 -17.68
CA CYS A 99 9.10 3.01 -18.88
C CYS A 99 10.01 4.12 -19.41
N THR A 100 11.31 3.88 -19.44
CA THR A 100 12.32 4.83 -19.95
C THR A 100 12.16 5.16 -21.42
N SER A 101 11.40 4.36 -22.18
CA SER A 101 11.13 4.60 -23.61
C SER A 101 9.87 5.43 -23.87
N CYS A 102 8.77 5.21 -23.14
CA CYS A 102 7.49 5.89 -23.42
C CYS A 102 6.88 6.65 -22.23
N GLY A 103 7.48 6.58 -21.05
CA GLY A 103 6.99 7.26 -19.84
C GLY A 103 5.80 6.60 -19.14
N GLU A 104 5.22 5.54 -19.71
CA GLU A 104 4.11 4.80 -19.10
C GLU A 104 4.54 4.07 -17.81
N ASN A 105 3.61 3.87 -16.88
CA ASN A 105 3.88 3.05 -15.70
C ASN A 105 4.23 1.61 -16.11
N ALA A 106 5.39 1.13 -15.64
CA ALA A 106 5.89 -0.18 -15.95
C ALA A 106 5.59 -1.14 -14.79
N MET A 107 4.80 -2.17 -15.05
CA MET A 107 4.65 -3.29 -14.12
C MET A 107 5.96 -4.07 -14.06
N ILE A 108 6.60 -4.11 -12.89
CA ILE A 108 7.91 -4.73 -12.66
C ILE A 108 7.90 -6.22 -13.03
N ILE A 109 6.74 -6.88 -12.84
CA ILE A 109 6.53 -8.30 -13.20
C ILE A 109 6.45 -8.55 -14.71
N SER A 110 6.16 -7.53 -15.53
CA SER A 110 5.98 -7.69 -16.97
C SER A 110 7.32 -7.82 -17.70
N HIS A 111 7.36 -8.58 -18.79
CA HIS A 111 8.54 -8.67 -19.66
C HIS A 111 8.69 -7.44 -20.55
N PHE A 112 7.57 -6.85 -20.93
CA PHE A 112 7.48 -5.78 -21.91
C PHE A 112 6.60 -4.65 -21.37
N CYS A 113 6.87 -3.42 -21.79
CA CYS A 113 5.96 -2.30 -21.55
C CYS A 113 4.63 -2.60 -22.25
N THR A 114 3.53 -2.57 -21.51
CA THR A 114 2.18 -2.82 -22.05
C THR A 114 1.72 -1.75 -23.04
N ASN A 115 2.34 -0.56 -23.01
CA ASN A 115 2.02 0.54 -23.92
C ASN A 115 2.92 0.55 -25.18
N CYS A 116 4.25 0.47 -25.04
CA CYS A 116 5.17 0.58 -26.19
C CYS A 116 5.89 -0.72 -26.60
N GLY A 117 5.69 -1.83 -25.89
CA GLY A 117 6.28 -3.13 -26.24
C GLY A 117 7.78 -3.28 -25.93
N VAL A 118 8.47 -2.23 -25.48
CA VAL A 118 9.91 -2.33 -25.15
C VAL A 118 10.15 -3.32 -24.01
N GLY A 119 11.22 -4.10 -24.10
CA GLY A 119 11.65 -4.99 -23.02
C GLY A 119 11.97 -4.22 -21.74
N LEU A 120 11.41 -4.65 -20.62
CA LEU A 120 11.60 -3.95 -19.33
C LEU A 120 12.89 -4.35 -18.62
N ARG A 121 13.44 -5.56 -18.86
CA ARG A 121 14.64 -6.08 -18.16
C ARG A 121 15.88 -5.19 -18.25
N GLY A 122 16.05 -4.44 -19.33
CA GLY A 122 17.23 -3.61 -19.58
C GLY A 122 17.12 -2.19 -19.04
N GLN A 123 16.01 -1.81 -18.41
CA GLN A 123 15.80 -0.43 -18.00
C GLN A 123 16.55 -0.09 -16.71
N LYS A 124 17.00 1.17 -16.59
CA LYS A 124 17.85 1.63 -15.48
C LYS A 124 17.24 1.39 -14.09
N TRP A 125 15.93 1.48 -13.96
CA TRP A 125 15.25 1.28 -12.68
C TRP A 125 15.18 -0.20 -12.27
N VAL A 126 15.46 -1.16 -13.14
CA VAL A 126 15.42 -2.59 -12.78
C VAL A 126 16.40 -2.92 -11.66
N SER A 127 17.56 -2.26 -11.64
CA SER A 127 18.59 -2.50 -10.63
C SER A 127 18.22 -2.01 -9.22
N THR A 128 17.15 -1.24 -9.06
CA THR A 128 16.68 -0.80 -7.73
C THR A 128 15.81 -1.84 -7.03
N TYR A 129 15.39 -2.88 -7.74
CA TYR A 129 14.57 -3.96 -7.19
C TYR A 129 15.43 -5.15 -6.77
N LYS A 130 14.99 -5.84 -5.72
CA LYS A 130 15.56 -7.15 -5.40
C LYS A 130 15.30 -8.11 -6.55
N LEU A 131 16.24 -9.02 -6.78
CA LEU A 131 16.12 -10.06 -7.79
C LEU A 131 15.81 -11.39 -7.11
N CYS A 132 14.97 -12.20 -7.75
CA CYS A 132 14.75 -13.58 -7.33
C CYS A 132 16.07 -14.34 -7.35
N GLU A 133 16.43 -15.02 -6.26
CA GLU A 133 17.68 -15.75 -6.15
C GLU A 133 17.82 -16.84 -7.22
N LYS A 134 16.70 -17.47 -7.62
CA LYS A 134 16.66 -18.58 -8.57
C LYS A 134 16.71 -18.14 -10.04
N CYS A 135 15.81 -17.24 -10.46
CA CYS A 135 15.66 -16.86 -11.87
C CYS A 135 16.21 -15.47 -12.21
N LYS A 136 16.69 -14.73 -11.21
CA LYS A 136 17.18 -13.35 -11.33
C LYS A 136 16.14 -12.35 -11.86
N TYR A 137 14.87 -12.71 -11.89
CA TYR A 137 13.78 -11.79 -12.26
C TYR A 137 13.50 -10.81 -11.11
N PRO A 138 13.23 -9.52 -11.38
CA PRO A 138 12.85 -8.55 -10.35
C PRO A 138 11.65 -9.03 -9.53
N ILE A 139 11.71 -8.81 -8.22
CA ILE A 139 10.63 -9.20 -7.29
C ILE A 139 9.99 -7.97 -6.66
N GLU A 140 8.68 -8.01 -6.54
CA GLU A 140 7.93 -7.00 -5.80
C GLU A 140 8.05 -7.23 -4.29
N PRO A 141 8.21 -6.16 -3.48
CA PRO A 141 8.18 -6.26 -2.03
C PRO A 141 6.87 -6.88 -1.54
N GLY A 142 6.95 -7.81 -0.59
CA GLY A 142 5.77 -8.43 0.06
C GLY A 142 5.21 -9.67 -0.65
N TRP A 143 5.71 -10.04 -1.83
CA TRP A 143 5.30 -11.27 -2.49
C TRP A 143 5.91 -12.51 -1.83
N ASN A 144 5.08 -13.52 -1.55
CA ASN A 144 5.55 -14.77 -0.96
C ASN A 144 6.32 -15.64 -1.96
N ASN A 145 5.95 -15.58 -3.24
CA ASN A 145 6.50 -16.40 -4.31
C ASN A 145 6.90 -15.51 -5.50
N CYS A 146 7.93 -15.92 -6.25
CA CYS A 146 8.35 -15.25 -7.47
C CYS A 146 7.28 -15.41 -8.54
N SER A 147 6.75 -14.29 -9.05
CA SER A 147 5.77 -14.25 -10.14
C SER A 147 6.27 -14.94 -11.43
N PHE A 148 7.59 -14.98 -11.64
CA PHE A 148 8.17 -15.53 -12.85
C PHE A 148 8.45 -17.05 -12.76
N CYS A 149 9.11 -17.50 -11.70
CA CYS A 149 9.56 -18.91 -11.60
C CYS A 149 8.92 -19.71 -10.46
N GLY A 150 8.02 -19.09 -9.69
CA GLY A 150 7.35 -19.73 -8.56
C GLY A 150 8.21 -19.94 -7.31
N ASN A 151 9.50 -19.56 -7.33
CA ASN A 151 10.38 -19.73 -6.17
C ASN A 151 9.85 -18.99 -4.94
N GLN A 152 9.80 -19.65 -3.79
CA GLN A 152 9.39 -19.03 -2.54
C GLN A 152 10.39 -17.94 -2.12
N LEU A 153 9.92 -16.71 -1.97
CA LEU A 153 10.68 -15.51 -1.63
C LEU A 153 10.65 -15.22 -0.12
N ILE A 154 9.47 -15.37 0.50
CA ILE A 154 9.30 -15.20 1.94
C ILE A 154 9.12 -16.60 2.54
N ARG A 155 10.14 -17.06 3.25
CA ARG A 155 10.02 -18.22 4.13
C ARG A 155 9.25 -17.75 5.35
N LYS A 156 8.06 -18.31 5.58
CA LYS A 156 7.41 -18.18 6.89
C LYS A 156 8.38 -18.76 7.90
N VAL A 157 8.91 -17.92 8.79
CA VAL A 157 9.66 -18.42 9.93
C VAL A 157 8.62 -19.15 10.77
N GLU A 158 8.67 -20.48 10.79
CA GLU A 158 7.92 -21.25 11.76
C GLU A 158 8.48 -20.88 13.13
N THR A 159 7.80 -19.95 13.81
CA THR A 159 8.14 -19.60 15.18
C THR A 159 7.79 -20.81 16.03
N VAL A 160 8.80 -21.61 16.38
CA VAL A 160 8.67 -22.69 17.35
C VAL A 160 8.13 -22.07 18.64
N LYS A 161 6.92 -22.46 19.05
CA LYS A 161 6.39 -22.02 20.34
C LYS A 161 6.95 -22.93 21.42
N ILE A 162 7.23 -22.36 22.59
CA ILE A 162 7.66 -23.11 23.76
C ILE A 162 6.46 -23.18 24.72
N CYS A 163 6.14 -24.38 25.20
CA CYS A 163 5.12 -24.55 26.22
C CYS A 163 5.52 -23.79 27.50
N GLN A 164 4.66 -22.89 27.99
CA GLN A 164 4.97 -22.08 29.17
C GLN A 164 5.16 -22.91 30.45
N PHE A 165 4.56 -24.11 30.50
CA PHE A 165 4.57 -25.00 31.66
C PHE A 165 5.75 -25.98 31.65
N CYS A 166 5.91 -26.79 30.60
CA CYS A 166 6.96 -27.83 30.55
C CYS A 166 8.20 -27.45 29.73
N LYS A 167 8.23 -26.25 29.15
CA LYS A 167 9.35 -25.70 28.37
C LYS A 167 9.77 -26.50 27.13
N LYS A 168 8.97 -27.49 26.70
CA LYS A 168 9.20 -28.20 25.43
C LYS A 168 8.68 -27.40 24.24
N ASN A 169 9.33 -27.60 23.09
CA ASN A 169 8.88 -27.07 21.80
C ASN A 169 7.53 -27.69 21.43
N VAL A 170 6.60 -26.86 20.98
CA VAL A 170 5.24 -27.23 20.59
C VAL A 170 4.87 -26.52 19.29
N ASP A 171 4.04 -27.18 18.49
CA ASP A 171 3.50 -26.57 17.28
C ASP A 171 2.54 -25.41 17.65
N PRO A 172 2.67 -24.23 17.02
CA PRO A 172 1.77 -23.11 17.26
C PRO A 172 0.28 -23.37 16.98
N SER A 173 -0.02 -24.39 16.17
CA SER A 173 -1.38 -24.82 15.81
C SER A 173 -2.03 -25.72 16.86
N TRP A 174 -1.28 -26.25 17.83
CA TRP A 174 -1.81 -27.12 18.87
C TRP A 174 -2.57 -26.38 19.97
N LEU A 175 -3.74 -26.90 20.35
CA LEU A 175 -4.56 -26.42 21.47
C LEU A 175 -4.04 -26.86 22.84
N MET A 176 -3.36 -28.01 22.88
CA MET A 176 -2.91 -28.69 24.10
C MET A 176 -1.47 -29.16 23.90
N CYS A 177 -0.65 -29.02 24.94
CA CYS A 177 0.70 -29.55 24.95
C CYS A 177 0.65 -31.09 25.06
N PRO A 178 1.21 -31.86 24.11
CA PRO A 178 1.18 -33.33 24.19
C PRO A 178 2.07 -33.89 25.30
N PHE A 179 2.99 -33.08 25.82
CA PHE A 179 3.95 -33.52 26.84
C PHE A 179 3.47 -33.34 28.27
N CYS A 180 2.56 -32.40 28.52
CA CYS A 180 2.11 -32.09 29.89
C CYS A 180 0.62 -31.77 30.00
N GLY A 181 -0.14 -31.90 28.91
CA GLY A 181 -1.59 -31.68 28.90
C GLY A 181 -2.04 -30.23 29.10
N SER A 182 -1.12 -29.27 29.26
CA SER A 182 -1.49 -27.88 29.49
C SER A 182 -2.08 -27.25 28.23
N ARG A 183 -3.15 -26.48 28.38
CA ARG A 183 -3.74 -25.70 27.29
C ARG A 183 -2.75 -24.64 26.79
N LEU A 184 -2.50 -24.63 25.48
CA LEU A 184 -1.64 -23.64 24.84
C LEU A 184 -2.48 -22.42 24.47
N LYS A 185 -2.07 -21.21 24.89
CA LYS A 185 -2.77 -19.98 24.52
C LYS A 185 -2.59 -19.73 23.02
N ILE A 186 -3.69 -19.84 22.26
CA ILE A 186 -3.77 -19.28 20.91
C ILE A 186 -3.83 -17.76 21.09
N ILE A 187 -2.70 -17.08 20.92
CA ILE A 187 -2.74 -15.65 20.63
C ILE A 187 -3.16 -15.59 19.16
N ALA A 188 -4.45 -15.47 18.91
CA ALA A 188 -4.94 -14.94 17.65
C ALA A 188 -4.49 -13.47 17.61
N GLY A 189 -3.86 -13.06 16.52
CA GLY A 189 -3.14 -11.80 16.41
C GLY A 189 -3.94 -10.57 16.85
N LEU A 190 -3.24 -9.71 17.59
CA LEU A 190 -3.43 -8.26 17.59
C LEU A 190 -2.24 -7.65 16.85
#